data_AF-A0A0Q8QUC9-F1
#
_entry.id   AF-A0A0Q8QUC9-F1
#
_cell.length_a   1.000
_cell.length_b   1.000
_cell.length_c   1.000
_cell.angle_alpha   90.00
_cell.angle_beta   90.00
_cell.angle_gamma   90.00
#
_symmetry.space_group_name_H-M   'P 1'
#
loop_
_entity.id
_entity.type
_entity.pdbx_description
1 polymer ?
#
loop_
_entity_poly.entity_id
_entity_poly.type
_entity_poly.pdbx_seq_one_letter_code
_entity_poly.pdbx_strand_id
1 'polypeptide(L)' 'MSNVEIYRANAAAQRAAAANATLPNRKAMHERSAESWEAMAANAADTMARASVNEAAKAAGAPR' A
#
# COMPACT_ATOMS: atom_id res chain seq x y z
N MET A 1 6.55 -10.14 6.74
CA MET A 1 6.32 -9.08 5.75
C MET A 1 4.87 -8.65 5.88
N SER A 2 4.58 -7.38 6.16
CA SER A 2 3.23 -6.84 6.31
C SER A 2 2.55 -6.64 4.95
N ASN A 3 1.22 -6.53 4.95
CA ASN A 3 0.46 -6.24 3.73
C ASN A 3 0.93 -4.93 3.05
N VAL A 4 1.28 -3.91 3.84
CA VAL A 4 1.83 -2.65 3.33
C VAL A 4 3.14 -2.87 2.58
N GLU A 5 4.04 -3.70 3.12
CA GLU A 5 5.31 -4.03 2.48
C GLU A 5 5.11 -4.82 1.18
N ILE A 6 4.17 -5.78 1.17
CA ILE A 6 3.82 -6.55 -0.03
C ILE A 6 3.27 -5.63 -1.13
N TYR A 7 2.35 -4.72 -0.78
CA TYR A 7 1.79 -3.80 -1.77
C TYR A 7 2.84 -2.82 -2.30
N ARG A 8 3.73 -2.30 -1.45
CA ARG A 8 4.85 -1.47 -1.90
C ARG A 8 5.84 -2.22 -2.80
N ALA A 9 6.14 -3.48 -2.48
CA ALA A 9 7.01 -4.31 -3.32
C ALA A 9 6.39 -4.54 -4.71
N ASN A 10 5.08 -4.82 -4.77
CA ASN A 10 4.36 -4.96 -6.04
C ASN A 10 4.32 -3.65 -6.83
N ALA A 11 4.06 -2.52 -6.18
CA ALA A 11 4.13 -1.20 -6.83
C ALA A 11 5.51 -0.96 -7.46
N ALA A 12 6.58 -1.19 -6.69
CA ALA A 12 7.96 -1.03 -7.16
C ALA A 12 8.27 -1.94 -8.37
N ALA A 13 7.82 -3.21 -8.33
CA ALA A 13 7.97 -4.12 -9.45
C ALA A 13 7.25 -3.63 -10.72
N GLN A 14 6.05 -3.07 -10.58
CA GLN A 14 5.31 -2.49 -11.70
C GLN A 14 5.97 -1.22 -12.24
N ARG A 15 6.51 -0.35 -11.37
CA ARG A 15 7.31 0.82 -11.81
C ARG A 15 8.55 0.39 -12.59
N ALA A 16 9.25 -0.64 -12.14
CA ALA A 16 10.39 -1.20 -12.86
C ALA A 16 9.97 -1.80 -14.22
N ALA A 17 8.84 -2.52 -14.27
CA ALA A 17 8.30 -3.04 -15.53
C ALA A 17 7.90 -1.92 -16.49
N ALA A 18 7.31 -0.83 -16.00
CA ALA A 18 6.99 0.36 -16.80
C ALA A 18 8.24 1.02 -17.38
N ALA A 19 9.31 1.14 -16.60
CA ALA A 19 10.58 1.70 -17.06
C ALA A 19 11.23 0.85 -18.17
N ASN A 20 11.03 -0.47 -18.12
CA ASN A 20 11.56 -1.41 -19.12
C ASN A 20 10.61 -1.62 -20.32
N ALA A 21 9.40 -1.07 -20.29
CA ALA A 21 8.40 -1.27 -21.34
C ALA A 21 8.69 -0.38 -22.55
N THR A 22 8.91 -0.99 -23.71
CA THR A 22 9.15 -0.28 -24.97
C THR A 22 7.88 0.30 -25.60
N LEU A 23 6.73 -0.34 -25.37
CA LEU A 23 5.46 0.09 -25.95
C LEU A 23 4.72 1.04 -24.99
N PRO A 24 4.26 2.22 -25.46
CA PRO A 24 3.59 3.21 -24.59
C PRO A 24 2.35 2.66 -23.89
N ASN A 25 1.56 1.81 -24.56
CA ASN A 25 0.37 1.20 -23.97
C ASN A 25 0.71 0.25 -22.81
N ARG A 26 1.80 -0.52 -22.94
CA ARG A 26 2.30 -1.41 -21.87
C ARG A 26 2.87 -0.62 -20.71
N LYS A 27 3.63 0.44 -20.99
CA LYS A 27 4.12 1.36 -19.97
C LYS A 27 2.96 1.93 -19.15
N ALA A 28 1.95 2.50 -19.82
CA ALA A 28 0.78 3.06 -19.15
C ALA A 28 -0.02 2.01 -18.35
N MET A 29 -0.08 0.76 -18.82
CA MET A 29 -0.69 -0.34 -18.06
C MET A 29 0.05 -0.61 -16.75
N HIS A 30 1.38 -0.71 -16.80
CA HIS A 30 2.21 -0.93 -15.62
C HIS A 30 2.17 0.26 -14.65
N GLU A 31 2.14 1.49 -15.16
CA GLU A 31 1.99 2.71 -14.35
C GLU A 31 0.67 2.71 -13.57
N ARG A 32 -0.47 2.48 -14.25
CA ARG A 32 -1.78 2.37 -13.57
C ARG A 32 -1.83 1.25 -12.53
N SER A 33 -1.17 0.12 -12.82
CA SER A 33 -1.05 -0.99 -11.88
C SER A 33 -0.25 -0.57 -10.64
N ALA A 34 0.90 0.10 -10.83
CA ALA A 34 1.70 0.62 -9.73
C ALA A 34 0.91 1.59 -8.84
N GLU A 35 0.18 2.53 -9.45
CA GLU A 35 -0.69 3.48 -8.73
C GLU A 35 -1.75 2.76 -7.87
N SER A 36 -2.33 1.68 -8.40
CA SER A 36 -3.33 0.88 -7.69
C SER A 36 -2.73 0.19 -6.46
N TRP A 37 -1.52 -0.37 -6.59
CA TRP A 37 -0.78 -0.96 -5.47
C TRP A 37 -0.35 0.09 -4.42
N GLU A 38 0.07 1.28 -4.86
CA GLU A 38 0.42 2.39 -3.98
C GLU A 38 -0.80 2.87 -3.17
N ALA A 39 -1.96 2.99 -3.81
CA ALA A 39 -3.21 3.34 -3.14
C ALA A 39 -3.62 2.27 -2.09
N MET A 40 -3.49 0.98 -2.43
CA MET A 40 -3.74 -0.10 -1.47
C MET A 40 -2.76 -0.09 -0.29
N ALA A 41 -1.47 0.18 -0.54
CA ALA A 41 -0.48 0.33 0.52
C ALA A 41 -0.82 1.49 1.46
N ALA A 42 -1.26 2.63 0.91
CA ALA A 42 -1.67 3.79 1.70
C ALA A 42 -2.90 3.49 2.55
N ASN A 43 -3.92 2.85 1.98
CA ASN A 43 -5.13 2.45 2.72
C ASN A 43 -4.83 1.43 3.82
N ALA A 44 -4.00 0.42 3.54
CA ALA A 44 -3.57 -0.55 4.53
C ALA A 44 -2.81 0.10 5.69
N ALA A 45 -1.93 1.06 5.39
CA ALA A 45 -1.20 1.81 6.41
C ALA A 45 -2.13 2.67 7.29
N ASP A 46 -3.11 3.37 6.68
CA ASP A 46 -4.11 4.15 7.42
C ASP A 46 -4.97 3.25 8.33
N THR A 47 -5.41 2.11 7.80
CA THR A 47 -6.18 1.12 8.58
C THR A 47 -5.39 0.61 9.78
N MET A 48 -4.11 0.29 9.59
CA MET A 48 -3.22 -0.14 10.68
C MET A 48 -3.03 0.96 11.74
N ALA A 49 -2.87 2.22 11.31
CA ALA A 49 -2.73 3.36 12.21
C ALA A 49 -4.02 3.61 13.02
N ARG A 50 -5.20 3.50 12.41
CA ARG A 50 -6.47 3.62 13.12
C ARG A 50 -6.69 2.48 14.11
N ALA A 51 -6.32 1.26 13.74
CA ALA A 51 -6.41 0.11 14.64
C ALA A 51 -5.56 0.31 15.90
N SER A 52 -4.33 0.82 15.78
CA SER A 52 -3.48 1.07 16.95
C SER A 52 -4.03 2.17 17.87
N VAL A 53 -4.62 3.23 17.30
CA VAL A 53 -5.30 4.28 18.09
C VAL A 53 -6.51 3.73 18.83
N ASN A 54 -7.34 2.91 18.18
CA ASN A 54 -8.53 2.32 18.80
C ASN A 54 -8.16 1.38 19.96
N GLU A 55 -7.11 0.57 19.82
CA GLU A 55 -6.64 -0.31 20.89
C GLU A 55 -6.06 0.49 22.07
N ALA A 56 -5.32 1.58 21.80
CA ALA A 56 -4.84 2.49 22.84
C ALA A 56 -5.99 3.18 23.59
N ALA A 57 -7.03 3.61 22.88
CA ALA A 57 -8.21 4.22 23.49
C ALA A 57 -9.00 3.23 24.38
N LYS A 58 -9.14 1.97 23.96
CA LYS A 58 -9.74 0.91 24.80
C LYS A 58 -8.93 0.65 26.06
N ALA A 59 -7.60 0.57 25.96
CA ALA A 59 -6.73 0.37 27.12
C ALA A 59 -6.79 1.54 28.12
N ALA A 60 -7.00 2.77 27.64
CA ALA A 60 -7.15 3.95 28.49
C ALA A 60 -8.53 4.09 29.14
N GLY A 61 -9.58 3.54 28.52
CA GLY A 61 -10.96 3.58 28.98
C GLY A 61 -11.41 2.40 29.84
N ALA A 62 -10.57 1.37 30.01
CA ALA A 62 -10.88 0.24 30.88
C ALA A 62 -10.81 0.68 32.36
N PRO A 63 -11.92 0.61 33.13
CA PRO A 63 -11.83 0.79 34.58
C PRO A 63 -10.96 -0.33 35.16
N ARG A 64 -10.04 0.05 36.06
CA ARG A 64 -9.21 -0.88 36.82
C ARG A 64 -10.04 -1.82 37.67
#